data_AF-A0AA50M356-F1
#
_entry.id   AF-A0AA50M356-F1
#
_cell.length_a   1.000
_cell.length_b   1.000
_cell.length_c   1.000
_cell.angle_alpha   90.00
_cell.angle_beta   90.00
_cell.angle_gamma   90.00
#
_symmetry.space_group_name_H-M   'P 1'
#
loop_
_entity.id
_entity.type
_entity.pdbx_description
1 polymer ?
#
loop_
_entity_poly.entity_id
_entity_poly.type
_entity_poly.pdbx_seq_one_letter_code
_entity_poly.pdbx_strand_id
1 'polypeptide(L)'
;MASTGSTPFPKWQLAILLGAPLAIGLGYLYLRNRFEDPEKKKEAELKAKTTISLDNEENAKVSESAIDRAMKLKGAGNRAFHAGEFDKAI
;
A
#
# COMPACT_ATOMS: atom_id res chain seq x y z
N MET A 1 2.18 53.04 -11.87
CA MET A 1 3.50 52.85 -11.22
C MET A 1 3.31 51.79 -10.13
N ALA A 2 3.64 50.54 -10.42
CA ALA A 2 3.56 49.46 -9.43
C ALA A 2 4.90 49.40 -8.69
N SER A 3 4.91 49.85 -7.44
CA SER A 3 6.03 49.66 -6.51
C SER A 3 6.18 48.17 -6.25
N THR A 4 7.13 47.54 -6.95
CA THR A 4 7.49 46.14 -6.71
C THR A 4 8.37 46.16 -5.46
N GLY A 5 7.72 46.10 -4.30
CA GLY A 5 8.38 45.95 -3.01
C GLY A 5 9.32 44.75 -3.09
N SER A 6 10.60 45.01 -2.83
CA SER A 6 11.65 44.01 -2.70
C SER A 6 11.27 43.03 -1.60
N THR A 7 10.69 41.88 -1.95
CA THR A 7 10.55 40.78 -1.00
C THR A 7 11.95 40.22 -0.73
N PRO A 8 12.42 40.18 0.52
CA PRO A 8 13.82 39.86 0.85
C PRO A 8 14.21 38.39 0.59
N PHE A 9 13.27 37.57 0.12
CA PHE A 9 13.49 36.15 -0.14
C PHE A 9 13.32 35.79 -1.63
N PRO A 10 14.40 35.35 -2.29
CA PRO A 10 14.33 34.71 -3.59
C PRO A 10 13.29 33.58 -3.65
N LYS A 11 12.51 33.52 -4.74
CA LYS A 11 11.43 32.52 -4.93
C LYS A 11 11.91 31.06 -4.81
N TRP A 12 13.16 30.78 -5.20
CA TRP A 12 13.75 29.45 -5.08
C TRP A 12 14.04 29.05 -3.62
N GLN A 13 14.34 30.02 -2.76
CA GLN A 13 14.53 29.77 -1.33
C GLN A 13 13.22 29.38 -0.66
N LEU A 14 12.09 29.96 -1.07
CA LEU A 14 10.77 29.54 -0.60
C LEU A 14 10.46 28.09 -0.98
N ALA A 15 10.78 27.69 -2.22
CA ALA A 15 10.60 26.32 -2.67
C ALA A 15 11.48 25.33 -1.88
N ILE A 16 12.71 25.69 -1.55
CA ILE A 16 13.59 24.86 -0.71
C ILE A 16 13.12 24.85 0.75
N LEU A 17 12.70 25.99 1.30
CA LEU A 17 12.23 26.11 2.68
C LEU A 17 10.96 25.27 2.92
N LEU A 18 10.06 25.22 1.94
CA LEU A 18 8.84 24.41 2.00
C LEU A 18 9.10 22.95 1.59
N GLY A 19 9.94 22.74 0.58
CA GLY A 19 10.21 21.43 0.00
C GLY A 19 11.16 20.55 0.81
N ALA A 20 12.18 21.13 1.47
CA ALA A 20 13.15 20.37 2.24
C ALA A 20 12.54 19.65 3.45
N PRO A 21 11.69 20.28 4.30
CA PRO A 21 11.04 19.58 5.41
C PRO A 21 10.10 18.48 4.93
N LEU A 22 9.37 18.71 3.83
CA LEU A 22 8.47 17.72 3.23
C LEU A 22 9.24 16.53 2.66
N ALA A 23 10.33 16.77 1.92
CA ALA A 23 11.15 15.71 1.34
C ALA A 23 11.86 14.88 2.43
N ILE A 24 12.40 15.54 3.46
CA ILE A 24 13.01 14.85 4.61
C ILE A 24 11.95 14.07 5.39
N GLY A 25 10.77 14.65 5.62
CA GLY A 25 9.66 14.00 6.32
C GLY A 25 9.17 12.75 5.58
N LEU A 26 8.87 12.86 4.29
CA LEU A 26 8.44 11.73 3.45
C LEU A 26 9.55 10.69 3.28
N GLY A 27 10.80 11.12 3.13
CA GLY A 27 11.97 10.23 3.07
C GLY A 27 12.16 9.45 4.37
N TYR A 28 12.01 10.10 5.53
CA TYR A 28 12.08 9.46 6.84
C TYR A 28 10.91 8.49 7.06
N LEU A 29 9.68 8.89 6.71
CA LEU A 29 8.51 8.00 6.75
C LEU A 29 8.74 6.79 5.86
N TYR A 30 9.22 6.97 4.63
CA TYR A 30 9.51 5.88 3.72
C TYR A 30 10.58 4.92 4.27
N LEU A 31 11.67 5.47 4.82
CA LEU A 31 12.75 4.67 5.40
C LEU A 31 12.26 3.91 6.64
N ARG A 32 11.56 4.58 7.55
CA ARG A 32 10.93 3.96 8.73
C ARG A 32 9.96 2.86 8.31
N ASN A 33 9.11 3.14 7.33
CA ASN A 33 8.14 2.19 6.82
C ASN A 33 8.87 1.02 6.13
N ARG A 34 10.05 1.22 5.51
CA ARG A 34 10.86 0.10 4.97
C ARG A 34 11.49 -0.77 6.06
N PHE A 35 11.81 -0.22 7.22
CA PHE A 35 12.30 -0.97 8.38
C PHE A 35 11.17 -1.61 9.20
N GLU A 36 9.94 -1.11 9.11
CA GLU A 36 8.75 -1.77 9.63
C GLU A 36 8.38 -2.95 8.72
N ASP A 37 8.27 -4.15 9.32
CA ASP A 37 8.01 -5.40 8.63
C ASP A 37 6.87 -5.29 7.61
N PRO A 38 7.06 -5.76 6.36
CA PRO A 38 6.05 -5.67 5.30
C PRO A 38 4.75 -6.43 5.61
N GLU A 39 4.74 -7.27 6.66
CA GLU A 39 3.56 -7.99 7.12
C GLU A 39 2.57 -7.08 7.86
N LYS A 40 3.04 -6.10 8.66
CA LYS A 40 2.17 -5.19 9.42
C LYS A 40 1.44 -4.17 8.54
N LYS A 41 2.02 -3.82 7.38
CA LYS A 41 1.39 -2.91 6.42
C LYS A 41 0.22 -3.55 5.68
N LYS A 42 0.34 -4.84 5.36
CA LYS A 42 -0.75 -5.58 4.73
C LYS A 42 -1.96 -5.61 5.66
N GLU A 43 -1.76 -5.77 6.97
CA GLU A 43 -2.85 -5.72 7.95
C GLU A 43 -3.51 -4.33 8.05
N ALA A 44 -2.75 -3.24 7.99
CA ALA A 44 -3.31 -1.89 8.02
C ALA A 44 -4.08 -1.55 6.73
N GLU A 45 -3.57 -1.96 5.57
CA GLU A 45 -4.26 -1.78 4.28
C GLU A 45 -5.49 -2.69 4.16
N LEU A 46 -5.43 -3.92 4.68
CA LEU A 46 -6.58 -4.82 4.79
C LEU A 46 -7.65 -4.24 5.72
N LYS A 47 -7.26 -3.69 6.89
CA LYS A 47 -8.19 -3.05 7.84
C LYS A 47 -8.87 -1.81 7.26
N ALA A 48 -8.14 -1.00 6.49
CA ALA A 48 -8.69 0.16 5.79
C ALA A 48 -9.61 -0.23 4.62
N LYS A 49 -9.35 -1.35 3.94
CA LYS A 49 -10.24 -1.89 2.89
C LYS A 49 -11.49 -2.54 3.47
N THR A 50 -11.42 -3.16 4.64
CA THR A 50 -12.59 -3.80 5.27
C THR A 50 -13.62 -2.83 5.87
N THR A 51 -13.26 -1.58 6.16
CA THR A 51 -14.21 -0.58 6.70
C THR A 51 -14.99 0.17 5.61
N ILE A 52 -14.68 -0.05 4.32
CA ILE A 52 -15.41 0.45 3.14
C ILE A 52 -16.02 -0.74 2.38
N SER A 53 -16.72 -1.63 3.07
CA SER A 53 -17.60 -2.60 2.42
C SER A 53 -18.92 -2.62 3.17
N LEU A 54 -19.65 -1.53 2.97
CA LEU A 54 -21.06 -1.37 3.30
C LEU A 54 -21.82 -1.67 2.00
N ASP A 55 -22.00 -2.95 1.66
CA ASP A 55 -23.18 -3.41 0.94
C ASP A 55 -23.19 -4.93 0.76
N ASN A 56 -24.41 -5.45 0.83
CA ASN A 56 -24.89 -6.66 0.20
C ASN A 56 -24.94 -7.95 1.04
N GLU A 57 -26.03 -7.99 1.81
CA GLU A 57 -27.05 -9.05 1.78
C GLU A 57 -26.63 -10.52 1.95
N GLU A 58 -27.15 -11.08 3.05
CA GLU A 58 -27.87 -12.35 3.12
C GLU A 58 -27.20 -13.66 2.65
N ASN A 59 -27.12 -14.60 3.60
CA ASN A 59 -27.32 -16.03 3.39
C ASN A 59 -26.14 -16.84 2.80
N ALA A 60 -25.33 -17.44 3.69
CA ALA A 60 -25.09 -18.89 3.71
C ALA A 60 -23.95 -19.26 4.68
N LYS A 61 -24.33 -19.82 5.83
CA LYS A 61 -23.44 -20.68 6.63
C LYS A 61 -23.33 -22.05 5.96
N VAL A 62 -22.70 -22.17 4.80
CA VAL A 62 -22.34 -23.49 4.24
C VAL A 62 -21.07 -23.33 3.39
N SER A 63 -20.04 -24.08 3.74
CA SER A 63 -18.73 -24.15 3.07
C SER A 63 -17.86 -22.90 3.18
N GLU A 64 -16.64 -23.09 3.68
CA GLU A 64 -15.49 -22.25 3.37
C GLU A 64 -15.62 -21.77 1.92
N SER A 65 -15.76 -20.46 1.73
CA SER A 65 -16.21 -19.84 0.48
C SER A 65 -15.52 -20.52 -0.69
N ALA A 66 -16.28 -21.00 -1.69
CA ALA A 66 -15.70 -21.64 -2.87
C ALA A 66 -14.57 -20.79 -3.48
N ILE A 67 -14.67 -19.47 -3.30
CA ILE A 67 -13.65 -18.48 -3.62
C ILE A 67 -12.35 -18.68 -2.81
N ASP A 68 -12.42 -18.86 -1.50
CA ASP A 68 -11.25 -19.07 -0.63
C ASP A 68 -10.52 -20.37 -1.00
N ARG A 69 -11.27 -21.44 -1.29
CA ARG A 69 -10.67 -22.70 -1.77
C ARG A 69 -10.00 -22.55 -3.13
N ALA A 70 -10.64 -21.85 -4.06
CA ALA A 70 -10.07 -21.57 -5.38
C ALA A 70 -8.79 -20.72 -5.26
N MET A 71 -8.78 -19.70 -4.41
CA MET A 71 -7.60 -18.87 -4.17
C MET A 71 -6.45 -19.66 -3.55
N LYS A 72 -6.73 -20.53 -2.59
CA LYS A 72 -5.71 -21.42 -1.97
C LYS A 72 -5.10 -22.36 -2.99
N LEU A 73 -5.90 -23.01 -3.83
CA LEU A 73 -5.42 -23.94 -4.87
C LEU A 73 -4.59 -23.22 -5.94
N LYS A 74 -5.03 -22.05 -6.40
CA LYS A 74 -4.25 -21.19 -7.33
C LYS A 74 -2.90 -20.81 -6.75
N GLY A 75 -2.86 -20.43 -5.47
CA GLY A 75 -1.61 -20.09 -4.77
C GLY A 75 -0.70 -21.30 -4.57
N ALA A 76 -1.26 -22.47 -4.29
CA ALA A 76 -0.51 -23.72 -4.15
C ALA A 76 0.14 -24.15 -5.48
N GLY A 77 -0.62 -24.17 -6.57
CA GLY A 77 -0.10 -24.49 -7.90
C GLY A 77 0.99 -23.52 -8.37
N ASN A 78 0.81 -22.22 -8.15
CA ASN A 78 1.82 -21.22 -8.53
C ASN A 78 3.13 -21.38 -7.74
N ARG A 79 3.05 -21.76 -6.45
CA ARG A 79 4.24 -22.06 -5.64
C ARG A 79 4.96 -23.31 -6.13
N ALA A 80 4.23 -24.38 -6.47
CA ALA A 80 4.80 -25.61 -7.02
C ALA A 80 5.45 -25.37 -8.40
N PHE A 81 4.81 -24.57 -9.26
CA PHE A 81 5.34 -24.16 -10.56
C PHE A 81 6.67 -23.40 -10.42
N HIS A 82 6.73 -22.41 -9.53
CA HIS A 82 7.96 -21.66 -9.27
C HIS A 82 9.06 -22.49 -8.58
N ALA A 83 8.68 -23.55 -7.85
CA ALA A 83 9.63 -24.51 -7.27
C ALA A 83 10.15 -25.55 -8.27
N GLY A 84 9.65 -25.56 -9.51
CA GLY A 84 10.03 -26.54 -10.55
C GLY A 84 9.40 -27.91 -10.40
N GLU A 85 8.44 -28.08 -9.47
CA GLU A 85 7.71 -29.33 -9.24
C GLU A 85 6.40 -29.32 -10.05
N PHE A 86 6.52 -29.45 -11.38
CA PHE A 86 5.37 -29.32 -12.30
C PHE A 86 4.33 -30.43 -12.11
N ASP A 87 4.74 -31.63 -11.71
CA ASP A 87 3.83 -32.77 -11.46
C ASP A 87 2.86 -32.51 -10.29
N LYS A 88 3.23 -31.64 -9.35
CA LYS A 88 2.37 -31.26 -8.21
C LYS A 88 1.60 -29.96 -8.46
N ALA A 89 1.92 -29.25 -9.53
CA ALA A 89 1.30 -27.98 -9.90
C ALA A 89 0.04 -28.16 -10.76
N ILE A 90 -0.10 -29.30 -11.44
CA ILE A 90 -1.16 -29.64 -12.39
C ILE A 90 -2.28 -30.44 -11.71
#